data_AF-A0AAJ0D0M1-F1
#
_entry.id   AF-A0AAJ0D0M1-F1
#
_cell.length_a   1.000
_cell.length_b   1.000
_cell.length_c   1.000
_cell.angle_alpha   90.00
_cell.angle_beta   90.00
_cell.angle_gamma   90.00
#
_symmetry.space_group_name_H-M   'P 1'
#
loop_
_entity.id
_entity.type
_entity.pdbx_description
1 polymer ?
#
loop_
_entity_poly.entity_id
_entity_poly.type
_entity_poly.pdbx_seq_one_letter_code
_entity_poly.pdbx_strand_id
1 'polypeptide(L)'
;MEYEVYRNNDSTDDEFNDNSDFFKNIMKEDKDLCNGAQKNLNTGIFLQGELHPRVEKGPLFFQKLTRDLVTAHHDMEVAAGAEIWPAVPKHKVTATAQADIDLCSRLDCESSRRMNCELAW
;
A
#
# COMPACT_ATOMS: atom_id res chain seq x y z
N MET A 1 -6.69 -6.63 -10.04
CA MET A 1 -5.38 -6.72 -10.70
C MET A 1 -5.58 -6.30 -12.13
N GLU A 2 -4.73 -5.39 -12.58
CA GLU A 2 -4.71 -4.82 -13.92
C GLU A 2 -3.40 -5.24 -14.58
N TYR A 3 -3.44 -5.62 -15.84
CA TYR A 3 -2.26 -6.06 -16.57
C TYR A 3 -2.32 -5.58 -18.01
N GLU A 4 -1.14 -5.32 -18.53
CA GLU A 4 -0.90 -5.08 -19.94
C GLU A 4 -0.03 -6.24 -20.45
N VAL A 5 -0.48 -6.90 -21.52
CA VAL A 5 0.26 -8.01 -22.13
C VAL A 5 0.84 -7.52 -23.44
N TYR A 6 2.16 -7.53 -23.52
CA TYR A 6 2.90 -7.06 -24.68
C TYR A 6 3.35 -8.26 -25.52
N ARG A 7 3.29 -8.12 -26.86
CA ARG A 7 3.78 -9.12 -27.81
C ARG A 7 4.70 -8.50 -28.84
N ASN A 8 5.52 -9.32 -29.47
CA ASN A 8 6.28 -8.89 -30.64
C ASN A 8 5.32 -8.57 -31.80
N ASN A 9 5.64 -7.57 -32.60
CA ASN A 9 4.82 -7.14 -33.74
C ASN A 9 4.64 -8.24 -34.80
N ASP A 10 5.59 -9.16 -34.90
CA ASP A 10 5.59 -10.25 -35.89
C ASP A 10 4.93 -11.53 -35.35
N SER A 11 4.52 -11.57 -34.08
CA SER A 11 3.82 -12.73 -33.50
C SER A 11 2.40 -12.85 -34.02
N THR A 12 2.00 -14.07 -34.37
CA THR A 12 0.62 -14.35 -34.78
C THR A 12 -0.35 -14.21 -33.60
N ASP A 13 -1.63 -14.01 -33.90
CA ASP A 13 -2.68 -13.97 -32.87
C ASP A 13 -2.79 -15.29 -32.11
N ASP A 14 -2.62 -16.43 -32.80
CA ASP A 14 -2.73 -17.75 -32.19
C ASP A 14 -1.59 -18.00 -31.18
N GLU A 15 -0.34 -17.72 -31.54
CA GLU A 15 0.81 -17.84 -30.63
C GLU A 15 0.71 -16.88 -29.44
N PHE A 16 0.17 -15.69 -29.66
CA PHE A 16 -0.06 -14.73 -28.59
C PHE A 16 -1.15 -15.20 -27.63
N ASN A 17 -2.30 -15.62 -28.15
CA ASN A 17 -3.45 -16.01 -27.36
C ASN A 17 -3.15 -17.25 -26.52
N ASP A 18 -2.45 -18.23 -27.07
CA ASP A 18 -2.05 -19.45 -26.33
C ASP A 18 -1.24 -19.09 -25.06
N ASN A 19 -0.21 -18.26 -25.22
CA ASN A 19 0.60 -17.80 -24.09
C ASN A 19 -0.19 -16.89 -23.14
N SER A 20 -0.93 -15.92 -23.68
CA SER A 20 -1.70 -14.96 -22.90
C SER A 20 -2.75 -15.67 -22.03
N ASP A 21 -3.48 -16.64 -22.58
CA ASP A 21 -4.54 -17.34 -21.87
C ASP A 21 -3.99 -18.26 -20.78
N PHE A 22 -2.83 -18.89 -21.03
CA PHE A 22 -2.10 -19.59 -19.98
C PHE A 22 -1.70 -18.65 -18.83
N PHE A 23 -1.11 -17.49 -19.12
CA PHE A 23 -0.75 -16.52 -18.08
C PHE A 23 -1.96 -15.98 -17.33
N LYS A 24 -3.08 -15.72 -18.00
CA LYS A 24 -4.33 -15.28 -17.34
C LYS A 24 -4.81 -16.31 -16.30
N ASN A 25 -4.66 -17.60 -16.59
CA ASN A 25 -5.02 -18.66 -15.64
C ASN A 25 -4.12 -18.63 -14.40
N ILE A 26 -2.79 -18.56 -14.57
CA ILE A 26 -1.84 -18.43 -13.45
C ILE A 26 -2.18 -17.20 -12.61
N MET A 27 -2.42 -16.05 -13.25
CA MET A 27 -2.75 -14.82 -12.53
C MET A 27 -4.06 -14.92 -11.75
N LYS A 28 -5.02 -15.72 -12.23
CA LYS A 28 -6.27 -15.99 -11.51
C LYS A 28 -5.99 -16.87 -10.28
N GLU A 29 -5.16 -17.89 -10.40
CA GLU A 29 -4.75 -18.75 -9.29
C GLU A 29 -4.04 -17.94 -8.20
N ASP A 30 -3.07 -17.10 -8.57
CA ASP A 30 -2.37 -16.21 -7.64
C ASP A 30 -3.32 -15.21 -6.95
N LYS A 31 -4.33 -14.72 -7.67
CA LYS A 31 -5.37 -13.86 -7.10
C LYS A 31 -6.13 -14.58 -5.98
N ASP A 32 -6.55 -15.80 -6.25
CA ASP A 32 -7.36 -16.58 -5.31
C ASP A 32 -6.54 -16.96 -4.07
N LEU A 33 -5.25 -17.30 -4.25
CA LEU A 33 -4.30 -17.50 -3.14
C LEU A 33 -4.14 -16.24 -2.27
N CYS A 34 -3.91 -15.07 -2.90
CA CYS A 34 -3.78 -13.80 -2.17
C CYS A 34 -5.06 -13.44 -1.41
N ASN A 35 -6.24 -13.62 -2.02
CA ASN A 35 -7.52 -13.35 -1.37
C ASN A 35 -7.76 -14.30 -0.18
N GLY A 36 -7.42 -15.58 -0.32
CA GLY A 36 -7.49 -16.55 0.76
C GLY A 36 -6.59 -16.18 1.93
N ALA A 37 -5.33 -15.80 1.64
CA ALA A 37 -4.39 -15.31 2.63
C ALA A 37 -4.92 -14.07 3.36
N GLN A 38 -5.43 -13.07 2.63
CA GLN A 38 -5.99 -11.85 3.23
C GLN A 38 -7.20 -12.18 4.12
N LYS A 39 -8.09 -13.07 3.68
CA LYS A 39 -9.23 -13.51 4.49
C LYS A 39 -8.77 -14.13 5.81
N ASN A 40 -7.72 -14.96 5.78
CA ASN A 40 -7.14 -15.56 6.98
C ASN A 40 -6.50 -14.50 7.89
N LEU A 41 -5.77 -13.53 7.34
CA LEU A 41 -5.20 -12.42 8.12
C LEU A 41 -6.29 -11.60 8.82
N ASN A 42 -7.41 -11.34 8.13
CA ASN A 42 -8.55 -10.61 8.69
C ASN A 42 -9.23 -11.31 9.88
N THR A 43 -8.95 -12.60 10.11
CA THR A 43 -9.46 -13.30 11.31
C THR A 43 -8.76 -12.87 12.60
N GLY A 44 -7.59 -12.21 12.50
CA GLY A 44 -6.85 -11.68 13.65
C GLY A 44 -6.10 -12.71 14.49
N ILE A 45 -6.08 -13.99 14.09
CA ILE A 45 -5.36 -15.05 14.82
C ILE A 45 -3.88 -15.07 14.44
N PHE A 46 -3.56 -14.76 13.18
CA PHE A 46 -2.17 -14.71 12.71
C PHE A 46 -1.46 -13.48 13.25
N LEU A 47 -0.31 -13.67 13.91
CA LEU A 47 0.50 -12.60 14.47
C LEU A 47 1.74 -12.32 13.61
N GLN A 48 2.59 -13.34 13.44
CA GLN A 48 3.77 -13.30 12.59
C GLN A 48 4.17 -14.72 12.19
N GLY A 49 4.90 -14.86 11.09
CA GLY A 49 5.42 -16.13 10.61
C GLY A 49 6.83 -15.95 10.06
N GLU A 50 7.66 -16.98 10.23
CA GLU A 50 9.01 -17.01 9.67
C GLU A 50 8.94 -17.48 8.21
N LEU A 51 9.55 -16.71 7.31
CA LEU A 51 9.69 -17.09 5.91
C LEU A 51 10.92 -17.97 5.71
N HIS A 52 10.83 -18.88 4.76
CA HIS A 52 11.89 -19.81 4.45
C HIS A 52 13.11 -19.08 3.87
N PRO A 53 14.30 -19.15 4.50
CA PRO A 53 15.45 -18.30 4.18
C PRO A 53 16.06 -18.52 2.78
N ARG A 54 15.86 -19.70 2.19
CA ARG A 54 16.34 -20.03 0.84
C ARG A 54 15.35 -19.70 -0.29
N VAL A 55 14.07 -20.06 -0.13
CA VAL A 55 13.09 -20.02 -1.23
C VAL A 55 12.20 -18.78 -1.21
N GLU A 56 12.18 -18.04 -0.09
CA GLU A 56 11.37 -16.83 0.07
C GLU A 56 12.24 -15.57 0.22
N LYS A 57 13.43 -15.56 -0.40
CA LYS A 57 14.31 -14.38 -0.41
C LYS A 57 13.66 -13.14 -1.04
N GLY A 58 12.84 -13.35 -2.07
CA GLY A 58 12.08 -12.27 -2.73
C GLY A 58 11.10 -11.59 -1.77
N PRO A 59 10.15 -12.32 -1.18
CA PRO A 59 9.25 -11.79 -0.15
C PRO A 59 9.99 -11.13 1.03
N LEU A 60 11.06 -11.75 1.55
CA LEU A 60 11.87 -11.17 2.62
C LEU A 60 12.47 -9.81 2.23
N PHE A 61 13.03 -9.71 1.03
CA PHE A 61 13.58 -8.45 0.51
C PHE A 61 12.50 -7.39 0.35
N PHE A 62 11.35 -7.75 -0.22
CA PHE A 62 10.22 -6.83 -0.41
C PHE A 62 9.65 -6.31 0.91
N GLN A 63 9.47 -7.19 1.91
CA GLN A 63 9.03 -6.82 3.25
C GLN A 63 10.01 -5.84 3.92
N LYS A 64 11.31 -6.12 3.84
CA LYS A 64 12.35 -5.23 4.37
C LYS A 64 12.32 -3.87 3.68
N LEU A 65 12.31 -3.83 2.35
CA LEU A 65 12.28 -2.59 1.58
C LEU A 65 11.05 -1.74 1.93
N THR A 66 9.88 -2.36 2.03
CA THR A 66 8.64 -1.67 2.36
C THR A 66 8.71 -1.04 3.75
N ARG A 67 9.17 -1.82 4.75
CA ARG A 67 9.38 -1.32 6.11
C ARG A 67 10.33 -0.14 6.11
N ASP A 68 11.50 -0.28 5.50
CA ASP A 68 12.53 0.75 5.48
C ASP A 68 12.01 2.06 4.86
N LEU A 69 11.26 1.98 3.74
CA LEU A 69 10.67 3.13 3.07
C LEU A 69 9.61 3.82 3.93
N VAL A 70 8.69 3.06 4.54
CA VAL A 70 7.63 3.62 5.39
C VAL A 70 8.24 4.29 6.63
N THR A 71 9.21 3.64 7.29
CA THR A 71 9.86 4.22 8.47
C THR A 71 10.67 5.47 8.12
N ALA A 72 11.40 5.46 7.00
CA ALA A 72 12.15 6.62 6.56
C ALA A 72 11.23 7.79 6.19
N HIS A 73 10.08 7.53 5.55
CA HIS A 73 9.08 8.55 5.25
C HIS A 73 8.51 9.17 6.52
N HIS A 74 8.12 8.33 7.48
CA HIS A 74 7.65 8.79 8.79
C HIS A 74 8.70 9.66 9.51
N ASP A 75 9.98 9.28 9.49
CA ASP A 75 11.05 10.09 10.10
C ASP A 75 11.18 11.47 9.44
N MET A 76 10.96 11.56 8.12
CA MET A 76 10.93 12.84 7.41
C MET A 76 9.73 13.71 7.84
N GLU A 77 8.55 13.12 8.02
CA GLU A 77 7.35 13.84 8.48
C GLU A 77 7.51 14.35 9.91
N VAL A 78 8.08 13.53 10.80
CA VAL A 78 8.42 13.94 12.17
C VAL A 78 9.41 15.11 12.16
N ALA A 79 10.46 15.04 11.34
CA ALA A 79 11.43 16.12 11.21
C ALA A 79 10.82 17.41 10.62
N ALA A 80 9.85 17.28 9.71
CA ALA A 80 9.12 18.41 9.14
C ALA A 80 8.04 18.97 10.08
N GLY A 81 7.61 18.19 11.08
CA GLY A 81 6.49 18.52 11.96
C GLY A 81 5.13 18.51 11.25
N ALA A 82 5.04 17.90 10.07
CA ALA A 82 3.85 17.84 9.24
C ALA A 82 3.92 16.65 8.28
N GLU A 83 2.75 16.17 7.87
CA GLU A 83 2.64 15.12 6.85
C GLU A 83 3.19 15.60 5.51
N ILE A 84 3.85 14.70 4.79
CA ILE A 84 4.45 14.95 3.48
C ILE A 84 3.60 14.23 2.44
N TRP A 85 2.89 15.00 1.62
CA TRP A 85 2.04 14.50 0.54
C TRP A 85 2.65 14.80 -0.83
N PRO A 86 3.44 13.88 -1.44
CA PRO A 86 4.18 14.17 -2.67
C PRO A 86 3.28 14.46 -3.88
N ALA A 87 2.09 13.86 -3.91
CA ALA A 87 1.14 13.99 -5.01
C ALA A 87 0.20 15.20 -4.87
N VAL A 88 0.16 15.86 -3.70
CA VAL A 88 -0.72 17.01 -3.47
C VAL A 88 -0.08 18.26 -4.08
N PRO A 89 -0.75 18.95 -5.03
CA PRO A 89 -0.22 20.16 -5.61
C PRO A 89 -0.01 21.24 -4.55
N LYS A 90 1.15 21.91 -4.60
CA LYS A 90 1.44 23.03 -3.71
C LYS A 90 0.73 24.29 -4.22
N HIS A 91 -0.44 24.59 -3.66
CA HIS A 91 -1.18 25.80 -3.97
C HIS A 91 -0.70 26.98 -3.11
N LYS A 92 -0.70 28.20 -3.69
CA LYS A 92 -0.55 29.43 -2.90
C LYS A 92 -1.90 29.72 -2.24
N VAL A 93 -1.99 29.46 -0.95
CA VAL A 93 -3.21 29.66 -0.16
C VAL A 93 -3.23 31.12 0.34
N THR A 94 -4.39 31.76 0.33
CA THR A 94 -4.57 33.09 0.95
C THR A 94 -4.52 32.95 2.48
N ALA A 95 -4.19 34.03 3.19
CA ALA A 95 -4.08 33.99 4.65
C ALA A 95 -5.38 33.50 5.33
N THR A 96 -6.55 33.88 4.81
CA THR A 96 -7.86 33.44 5.31
C THR A 96 -8.04 31.93 5.14
N ALA A 97 -7.78 31.39 3.96
CA ALA A 97 -7.92 29.96 3.71
C ALA A 97 -6.91 29.13 4.51
N GLN A 98 -5.70 29.66 4.78
CA GLN A 98 -4.75 28.99 5.66
C GLN A 98 -5.26 28.94 7.11
N ALA A 99 -5.87 30.02 7.62
CA ALA A 99 -6.43 30.05 8.96
C ALA A 99 -7.58 29.02 9.12
N ASP A 100 -8.41 28.85 8.10
CA ASP A 100 -9.48 27.85 8.09
C ASP A 100 -8.92 26.41 8.10
N ILE A 101 -7.88 26.15 7.30
CA ILE A 101 -7.18 24.84 7.29
C ILE A 101 -6.59 24.55 8.67
N ASP A 102 -5.87 25.51 9.26
CA ASP A 102 -5.25 25.33 10.57
C ASP A 102 -6.29 25.08 11.67
N LEU A 103 -7.46 25.71 11.60
CA LEU A 103 -8.58 25.47 12.50
C LEU A 103 -9.12 24.04 12.35
N CYS A 104 -9.37 23.59 11.11
CA CYS A 104 -9.83 22.23 10.83
C CYS A 104 -8.83 21.17 11.34
N SER A 105 -7.54 21.33 11.05
CA SER A 105 -6.50 20.39 11.50
C SER A 105 -6.43 20.26 13.03
N ARG A 106 -6.67 21.36 13.76
CA ARG A 106 -6.72 21.34 15.23
C ARG A 106 -7.95 20.57 15.74
N LEU A 107 -9.11 20.80 15.14
CA LEU A 107 -10.35 20.11 15.53
C LEU A 107 -10.25 18.60 15.29
N ASP A 108 -9.63 18.17 14.19
CA ASP A 108 -9.41 16.75 13.89
C ASP A 108 -8.42 16.08 14.88
N CYS A 109 -7.39 16.81 15.31
CA CYS A 109 -6.51 16.33 16.39
C CYS A 109 -7.26 16.14 17.72
N GLU A 110 -8.16 17.07 18.06
CA GLU A 110 -8.94 16.99 19.31
C GLU A 110 -9.98 15.86 19.27
N SER A 111 -10.65 15.65 18.14
CA SER A 111 -11.60 14.55 17.97
C SER A 111 -10.91 13.19 18.05
N SER A 112 -9.75 13.05 17.40
CA SER A 112 -8.93 11.82 17.43
C SER A 112 -8.40 11.51 18.82
N ARG A 113 -7.98 12.53 19.60
CA ARG A 113 -7.58 12.35 21.01
C ARG A 113 -8.72 11.87 21.88
N ARG A 114 -9.95 12.34 21.66
CA ARG A 114 -11.12 11.90 22.42
C ARG A 114 -11.49 10.44 22.12
N MET A 115 -11.41 10.02 20.85
CA MET A 115 -11.69 8.62 20.46
C MET A 115 -10.64 7.64 21.00
N ASN A 116 -9.36 8.05 21.07
CA ASN A 116 -8.29 7.21 21.62
C ASN A 116 -8.27 7.12 23.16
N CYS A 117 -9.08 7.92 23.87
CA CYS A 117 -9.21 7.85 25.34
C CYS A 117 -10.33 6.91 25.82
N GLU A 118 -11.24 6.44 24.96
CA GLU A 118 -12.44 5.69 25.39
C GLU A 118 -12.37 4.16 25.22
N LEU A 119 -11.25 3.58 24.81
CA LEU A 119 -11.11 2.11 24.74
C LEU A 119 -9.84 1.64 25.44
N ALA A 120 -9.85 1.75 26.76
CA ALA A 120 -8.94 1.02 27.64
C ALA A 120 -9.76 0.29 28.72
N TRP A 121 -10.58 -0.69 28.31
CA TRP A 121 -11.12 -1.74 29.19
C TRP A 121 -10.71 -3.10 28.65
#